data_AF-F4KSH2-F1
#
_entry.id   AF-F4KSH2-F1
#
_cell.length_a   1.000
_cell.length_b   1.000
_cell.length_c   1.000
_cell.angle_alpha   90.00
_cell.angle_beta   90.00
_cell.angle_gamma   90.00
#
_symmetry.space_group_name_H-M   'P 1'
#
loop_
_entity.id
_entity.type
_entity.pdbx_description
1 polymer ?
#
loop_
_entity_poly.entity_id
_entity_poly.type
_entity_poly.pdbx_seq_one_letter_code
_entity_poly.pdbx_strand_id
1 'polypeptide(L)'
;MDLTLRPNLFWDVDVQTIDLQKHKTSVIERIVTRGRWTEFLEILQFYGKPTVKEVMLNARWLDKRTLAFCSAIFNTPSSEFRCYKLAQLNPEHWDY
;
A
#
# COMPACT_ATOMS: atom_id res chain seq x y z
N MET A 1 -5.36 7.22 -19.00
CA MET A 1 -5.75 7.85 -17.73
C MET A 1 -4.45 8.14 -17.01
N ASP A 2 -4.24 9.38 -16.63
CA ASP A 2 -3.00 9.81 -15.97
C ASP A 2 -3.20 9.83 -14.46
N LEU A 3 -2.22 9.32 -13.72
CA LEU A 3 -2.22 9.31 -12.26
C LEU A 3 -1.52 10.58 -11.75
N THR A 4 -2.22 11.41 -10.98
CA THR A 4 -1.64 12.64 -10.43
C THR A 4 -1.05 12.37 -9.05
N LEU A 5 0.26 12.59 -8.88
CA LEU A 5 0.94 12.40 -7.61
C LEU A 5 1.05 13.72 -6.85
N ARG A 6 0.61 13.76 -5.57
CA ARG A 6 0.84 14.91 -4.70
C ARG A 6 2.30 14.93 -4.21
N PRO A 7 3.09 15.99 -4.47
CA PRO A 7 4.50 16.04 -4.09
C PRO A 7 4.76 15.78 -2.59
N ASN A 8 3.91 16.31 -1.70
CA ASN A 8 4.06 16.13 -0.25
C ASN A 8 4.00 14.66 0.20
N LEU A 9 3.36 13.79 -0.57
CA LEU A 9 3.28 12.36 -0.27
C LEU A 9 4.60 11.63 -0.59
N PHE A 10 5.38 12.18 -1.53
CA PHE A 10 6.65 11.67 -2.04
C PHE A 10 7.79 12.62 -1.67
N TRP A 11 7.84 13.08 -0.42
CA TRP A 11 8.82 14.07 0.04
C TRP A 11 10.29 13.64 -0.15
N ASP A 12 10.53 12.34 -0.31
CA ASP A 12 11.83 11.71 -0.52
C ASP A 12 12.18 11.44 -2.01
N VAL A 13 11.27 11.71 -2.95
CA VAL A 13 11.44 11.38 -4.38
C VAL A 13 10.93 12.50 -5.28
N ASP A 14 11.65 12.82 -6.35
CA ASP A 14 11.15 13.75 -7.36
C ASP A 14 10.02 13.12 -8.18
N VAL A 15 8.78 13.56 -7.92
CA VAL A 15 7.56 13.09 -8.59
C VAL A 15 7.58 13.24 -10.10
N GLN A 16 8.37 14.18 -10.66
CA GLN A 16 8.47 14.37 -12.12
C GLN A 16 9.27 13.26 -12.79
N THR A 17 10.09 12.54 -12.02
CA THR A 17 10.97 11.47 -12.52
C THR A 17 10.46 10.06 -12.18
N ILE A 18 9.34 9.96 -11.44
CA ILE A 18 8.78 8.68 -11.04
C ILE A 18 8.18 7.98 -12.26
N ASP A 19 8.83 6.90 -12.68
CA ASP A 19 8.23 5.92 -13.56
C ASP A 19 7.17 5.11 -12.79
N LEU A 20 5.90 5.34 -13.11
CA LEU A 20 4.74 4.70 -12.45
C LEU A 20 4.71 3.17 -12.64
N GLN A 21 5.25 2.64 -13.74
CA GLN A 21 5.28 1.20 -13.97
C GLN A 21 6.43 0.54 -13.21
N LYS A 22 7.63 1.12 -13.31
CA LYS A 22 8.83 0.62 -12.62
C LYS A 22 8.72 0.74 -11.10
N HIS A 23 8.11 1.82 -10.60
CA HIS A 23 8.00 2.11 -9.18
C HIS A 23 6.60 1.81 -8.60
N LYS A 24 5.80 1.00 -9.29
CA LYS A 24 4.39 0.70 -8.92
C LYS A 24 4.20 0.34 -7.44
N THR A 25 5.07 -0.52 -6.90
CA THR A 25 4.99 -0.99 -5.51
C THR A 25 5.12 0.17 -4.53
N SER A 26 6.17 0.99 -4.69
CA SER A 26 6.43 2.13 -3.82
C SER A 26 5.38 3.23 -3.95
N VAL A 27 4.76 3.40 -5.12
CA VAL A 27 3.66 4.34 -5.34
C VAL A 27 2.39 3.85 -4.64
N ILE A 28 2.01 2.59 -4.87
CA ILE A 28 0.81 1.97 -4.29
C ILE A 28 0.90 1.94 -2.76
N GLU A 29 1.99 1.40 -2.19
CA GLU A 29 2.15 1.29 -0.74
C GLU A 29 2.04 2.67 -0.07
N ARG A 30 2.66 3.69 -0.66
CA ARG A 30 2.68 5.05 -0.14
C ARG A 30 1.31 5.73 -0.18
N ILE A 31 0.56 5.55 -1.26
CA ILE A 31 -0.82 6.05 -1.37
C ILE A 31 -1.76 5.29 -0.43
N VAL A 32 -1.64 3.98 -0.30
CA VAL A 32 -2.51 3.20 0.59
C VAL A 32 -2.25 3.53 2.07
N THR A 33 -1.00 3.76 2.46
CA THR A 33 -0.62 4.05 3.86
C THR A 33 -0.83 5.51 4.27
N ARG A 34 -0.64 6.47 3.36
CA ARG A 34 -0.60 7.91 3.70
C ARG A 34 -1.45 8.79 2.78
N GLY A 35 -1.99 8.23 1.71
CA GLY A 35 -2.80 8.95 0.74
C GLY A 35 -4.22 9.20 1.23
N ARG A 36 -4.94 10.01 0.45
CA ARG A 36 -6.36 10.29 0.63
C ARG A 36 -7.20 9.23 -0.08
N TRP A 37 -8.47 9.15 0.29
CA TRP A 37 -9.42 8.26 -0.36
C TRP A 37 -9.50 8.47 -1.89
N THR A 38 -9.43 9.71 -2.36
CA THR A 38 -9.45 10.03 -3.79
C THR A 38 -8.25 9.43 -4.53
N GLU A 39 -7.04 9.57 -3.97
CA GLU A 39 -5.81 8.99 -4.55
C GLU A 39 -5.85 7.46 -4.53
N PHE A 40 -6.44 6.88 -3.48
CA PHE A 40 -6.66 5.44 -3.42
C PHE A 40 -7.59 4.96 -4.55
N LEU A 41 -8.67 5.68 -4.84
CA LEU A 41 -9.55 5.36 -5.97
C LEU A 41 -8.82 5.53 -7.32
N GLU A 42 -8.00 6.56 -7.47
CA GLU A 42 -7.19 6.79 -8.68
C GLU A 42 -6.22 5.64 -8.94
N ILE A 43 -5.49 5.15 -7.92
CA ILE A 43 -4.58 4.00 -8.11
C ILE A 43 -5.33 2.71 -8.42
N LEU A 44 -6.55 2.52 -7.87
CA LEU A 44 -7.38 1.38 -8.20
C LEU A 44 -7.84 1.42 -9.65
N GLN A 45 -8.17 2.61 -10.16
CA GLN A 45 -8.53 2.81 -11.56
C GLN A 45 -7.33 2.66 -12.50
N PHE A 46 -6.15 3.17 -12.09
CA PHE A 46 -4.95 3.19 -12.92
C PHE A 46 -4.24 1.82 -12.99
N TYR A 47 -3.96 1.18 -11.84
CA TYR A 47 -3.27 -0.11 -11.80
C TYR A 47 -4.22 -1.32 -11.79
N GLY A 48 -5.49 -1.10 -11.45
CA GLY A 48 -6.47 -2.16 -11.25
C GLY A 48 -6.45 -2.70 -9.81
N LYS A 49 -7.65 -3.02 -9.30
CA LYS A 49 -7.83 -3.65 -7.98
C LYS A 49 -6.98 -4.91 -7.76
N PRO A 50 -6.83 -5.85 -8.73
CA PRO A 50 -5.99 -7.03 -8.55
C PRO A 50 -4.52 -6.69 -8.27
N THR A 51 -3.95 -5.75 -9.03
CA THR A 51 -2.56 -5.30 -8.88
C THR A 51 -2.33 -4.64 -7.53
N VAL A 52 -3.22 -3.73 -7.12
CA VAL A 52 -3.13 -3.07 -5.82
C VAL A 52 -3.24 -4.09 -4.68
N LYS A 53 -4.17 -5.04 -4.78
CA LYS A 53 -4.31 -6.14 -3.81
C LYS A 53 -3.03 -6.97 -3.70
N GLU A 54 -2.45 -7.37 -4.83
CA GLU A 54 -1.22 -8.17 -4.86
C GLU A 54 -0.05 -7.43 -4.20
N VAL A 55 0.11 -6.14 -4.48
CA VAL A 55 1.13 -5.30 -3.83
C VAL A 55 0.91 -5.26 -2.32
N MET A 56 -0.31 -4.98 -1.86
CA MET A 56 -0.60 -4.88 -0.43
C MET A 56 -0.48 -6.22 0.30
N LEU A 57 -0.78 -7.34 -0.33
CA LEU A 57 -0.56 -8.68 0.25
C LEU A 57 0.92 -8.99 0.47
N ASN A 58 1.78 -8.47 -0.40
CA ASN A 58 3.23 -8.70 -0.37
C ASN A 58 4.02 -7.61 0.38
N ALA A 59 3.33 -6.56 0.85
CA ALA A 59 3.93 -5.49 1.64
C ALA A 59 4.67 -6.07 2.87
N ARG A 60 5.89 -5.60 3.10
CA ARG A 60 6.75 -6.09 4.18
C ARG A 60 6.28 -5.61 5.55
N TRP A 61 5.67 -4.43 5.60
CA TRP A 61 5.20 -3.81 6.82
C TRP A 61 3.94 -3.00 6.53
N LEU A 62 2.94 -3.13 7.41
CA LEU A 62 1.75 -2.31 7.44
C LEU A 62 1.40 -2.09 8.91
N ASP A 63 0.95 -0.89 9.27
CA ASP A 63 0.36 -0.66 10.59
C ASP A 63 -0.99 -1.40 10.73
N LYS A 64 -1.43 -1.64 11.97
CA LYS A 64 -2.67 -2.37 12.28
C LYS A 64 -3.89 -1.77 11.58
N ARG A 65 -3.96 -0.45 11.45
CA ARG A 65 -5.10 0.24 10.84
C ARG A 65 -5.09 0.03 9.32
N THR A 66 -3.95 0.22 8.66
CA THR A 66 -3.82 -0.02 7.23
C THR A 66 -4.07 -1.49 6.88
N LEU A 67 -3.55 -2.42 7.67
CA LEU A 67 -3.83 -3.85 7.50
C LEU A 67 -5.32 -4.17 7.59
N ALA A 68 -6.01 -3.66 8.63
CA ALA A 68 -7.45 -3.87 8.79
C ALA A 68 -8.25 -3.26 7.62
N PHE A 69 -7.86 -2.07 7.16
CA PHE A 69 -8.45 -1.42 5.99
C PHE A 69 -8.27 -2.28 4.72
N CYS A 70 -7.05 -2.76 4.45
CA CYS A 70 -6.78 -3.62 3.30
C CYS A 70 -7.55 -4.94 3.38
N SER A 71 -7.64 -5.54 4.58
CA SER A 71 -8.38 -6.77 4.82
C SER A 71 -9.87 -6.59 4.47
N ALA A 72 -10.47 -5.48 4.89
CA ALA A 72 -11.87 -5.16 4.61
C ALA A 72 -12.11 -4.90 3.10
N ILE A 73 -11.30 -4.05 2.46
CA ILE A 73 -11.57 -3.60 1.09
C ILE A 73 -11.28 -4.66 0.01
N PHE A 74 -10.34 -5.56 0.30
CA PHE A 74 -9.99 -6.68 -0.58
C PHE A 74 -10.70 -7.98 -0.20
N ASN A 75 -11.56 -7.95 0.82
CA ASN A 75 -12.24 -9.12 1.38
C ASN A 75 -11.26 -10.30 1.56
N THR A 76 -10.15 -10.03 2.24
CA THR A 76 -9.05 -10.98 2.41
C THR A 76 -8.65 -11.01 3.88
N PRO A 77 -8.60 -12.18 4.53
CA PRO A 77 -8.24 -12.24 5.95
C PRO A 77 -6.81 -11.75 6.17
N SER A 78 -6.57 -11.11 7.33
CA SER A 78 -5.27 -10.55 7.69
C SER A 78 -4.15 -11.61 7.68
N SER A 79 -4.50 -12.88 7.92
CA SER A 79 -3.60 -14.03 7.85
C SER A 79 -2.93 -14.22 6.49
N GLU A 80 -3.47 -13.69 5.40
CA GLU A 80 -2.87 -13.80 4.07
C GLU A 80 -1.78 -12.78 3.79
N PHE A 81 -1.72 -11.70 4.57
CA PHE A 81 -0.75 -10.63 4.37
C PHE A 81 0.63 -11.08 4.85
N ARG A 82 1.65 -10.83 4.03
CA ARG A 82 3.04 -11.17 4.34
C ARG A 82 3.50 -10.55 5.66
N CYS A 83 3.20 -9.27 5.88
CA CYS A 83 3.56 -8.56 7.11
C CYS A 83 2.95 -9.23 8.36
N TYR A 84 1.70 -9.70 8.28
CA TYR A 84 1.05 -10.40 9.38
C TYR A 84 1.73 -11.74 9.67
N LYS A 85 1.99 -12.56 8.63
CA LYS A 85 2.72 -13.83 8.79
C LYS A 85 4.10 -13.61 9.44
N LEU A 86 4.82 -12.57 9.03
CA LEU A 86 6.14 -12.24 9.59
C LEU A 86 6.08 -11.80 11.05
N ALA A 87 5.07 -11.01 11.44
CA ALA A 87 4.87 -10.57 12.81
C ALA A 87 4.53 -11.74 13.75
N GLN A 88 3.79 -12.75 13.27
CA GLN A 88 3.51 -13.96 14.06
C GLN A 88 4.74 -14.84 14.27
N LEU A 89 5.62 -14.93 13.26
CA LEU A 89 6.86 -15.72 13.36
C LEU A 89 7.93 -15.04 14.24
N ASN A 90 7.91 -13.71 14.30
CA ASN A 90 8.87 -12.91 15.05
C ASN A 90 8.13 -11.93 15.98
N PRO A 91 7.55 -12.42 17.09
CA PRO A 91 6.80 -11.57 18.00
C PRO A 91 7.74 -10.54 18.64
N GLU A 92 7.38 -9.27 18.55
CA GLU A 92 8.09 -8.20 19.25
C GLU A 92 7.82 -8.32 20.76
N HIS A 93 8.78 -7.88 21.58
CA HIS A 93 8.61 -7.88 23.03
C HIS A 93 7.51 -6.90 23.49
N TRP A 94 7.25 -5.87 22.68
CA TRP A 94 6.29 -4.81 22.94
C TRP A 94 5.34 -4.70 21.74
N ASP A 95 4.05 -4.84 21.98
CA ASP A 95 3.01 -4.66 20.95
C ASP A 95 2.44 -3.23 21.06
N TYR A 96 2.93 -2.32 20.22
CA TYR A 96 2.49 -0.91 20.16
C TYR A 96 1.22 -0.69 19.32
#